data_AF-A0A2H0VB93-F1
#
_entry.id   AF-A0A2H0VB93-F1
#
_cell.length_a   1.000
_cell.length_b   1.000
_cell.length_c   1.000
_cell.angle_alpha   90.00
_cell.angle_beta   90.00
_cell.angle_gamma   90.00
#
_symmetry.space_group_name_H-M   'P 1'
#
loop_
_entity.id
_entity.type
_entity.pdbx_description
1 polymer ?
#
loop_
_entity_poly.entity_id
_entity_poly.type
_entity_poly.pdbx_seq_one_letter_code
_entity_poly.pdbx_strand_id
1 'polypeptide(L)'
;AYDELLLDEIVTEQDGDACARFLVRIKEARASIKIMENASKKLPKGHISIPNPNVVFKKNTFAICVVEGWRGEILYFVTTDANGNISRVTPRDPSFINWAVLCDAGFDNVIPDFPLINKSFNLSYSGNDL
;
A
#
# COMPACT_ATOMS: atom_id res chain seq x y z
N ALA A 1 -12.42 5.00 -8.21
CA ALA A 1 -12.68 4.67 -9.62
C ALA A 1 -11.99 3.37 -10.08
N TYR A 2 -11.28 2.61 -9.21
CA TYR A 2 -10.77 1.29 -9.61
C TYR A 2 -11.90 0.37 -10.09
N ASP A 3 -13.08 0.48 -9.48
CA ASP A 3 -14.32 -0.22 -9.82
C ASP A 3 -14.85 0.09 -11.24
N GLU A 4 -14.36 1.16 -11.86
CA GLU A 4 -14.74 1.61 -13.21
C GLU A 4 -13.68 1.27 -14.28
N LEU A 5 -12.52 0.76 -13.84
CA LEU A 5 -11.41 0.38 -14.70
C LEU A 5 -11.47 -1.12 -15.03
N LEU A 6 -10.91 -1.49 -16.17
CA LEU A 6 -10.71 -2.90 -16.50
C LEU A 6 -9.55 -3.43 -15.65
N LEU A 7 -9.87 -4.29 -14.69
CA LEU A 7 -8.90 -5.00 -13.86
C LEU A 7 -8.76 -6.43 -14.38
N ASP A 8 -7.52 -6.89 -14.54
CA ASP A 8 -7.24 -8.31 -14.70
C ASP A 8 -7.52 -9.05 -13.36
N GLU A 9 -7.53 -10.38 -13.40
CA GLU A 9 -7.53 -11.19 -12.18
C GLU A 9 -6.32 -10.84 -11.29
N ILE A 10 -6.54 -10.81 -9.97
CA ILE A 10 -5.48 -10.56 -9.00
C ILE A 10 -4.46 -11.69 -9.09
N VAL A 11 -3.21 -11.31 -9.30
CA VAL A 11 -2.11 -12.25 -9.46
C VAL A 11 -1.80 -12.91 -8.12
N THR A 12 -1.62 -14.22 -8.14
CA THR A 12 -1.11 -15.00 -7.00
C THR A 12 -0.01 -15.97 -7.44
N GLU A 13 0.77 -16.43 -6.47
CA GLU A 13 1.75 -17.51 -6.59
C GLU A 13 1.63 -18.41 -5.35
N GLN A 14 1.99 -19.69 -5.48
CA GLN A 14 1.76 -20.69 -4.42
C GLN A 14 3.03 -21.06 -3.63
N ASP A 15 4.22 -20.88 -4.22
CA ASP A 15 5.48 -21.38 -3.65
C ASP A 15 5.95 -20.60 -2.40
N GLY A 16 5.45 -19.37 -2.18
CA GLY A 16 5.71 -18.59 -0.97
C GLY A 16 7.15 -18.07 -0.78
N ASP A 17 8.04 -18.34 -1.73
CA ASP A 17 9.46 -17.98 -1.66
C ASP A 17 9.75 -16.57 -2.23
N ALA A 18 11.04 -16.20 -2.26
CA ALA A 18 11.48 -14.94 -2.83
C ALA A 18 11.18 -14.83 -4.34
N CYS A 19 11.21 -15.97 -5.06
CA CYS A 19 10.92 -16.03 -6.50
C CYS A 19 9.44 -15.76 -6.78
N ALA A 20 8.53 -16.42 -6.06
CA ALA A 20 7.10 -16.20 -6.09
C ALA A 20 6.76 -14.72 -5.85
N ARG A 21 7.33 -14.10 -4.80
CA ARG A 21 7.15 -12.66 -4.53
C ARG A 21 7.66 -11.75 -5.65
N PHE A 22 8.69 -12.18 -6.39
CA PHE A 22 9.20 -11.44 -7.54
C PHE A 22 8.30 -11.61 -8.77
N LEU A 23 7.80 -12.82 -9.04
CA LEU A 23 6.88 -13.12 -10.12
C LEU A 23 5.55 -12.39 -9.98
N VAL A 24 4.99 -12.34 -8.76
CA VAL A 24 3.80 -11.53 -8.45
C VAL A 24 4.03 -10.08 -8.89
N ARG A 25 5.12 -9.45 -8.43
CA ARG A 25 5.45 -8.05 -8.77
C ARG A 25 5.61 -7.81 -10.26
N ILE A 26 6.23 -8.74 -11.00
CA ILE A 26 6.35 -8.62 -12.46
C ILE A 26 4.96 -8.61 -13.12
N LYS A 27 4.08 -9.51 -12.69
CA LYS A 27 2.74 -9.63 -13.26
C LYS A 27 1.86 -8.43 -12.85
N GLU A 28 1.97 -7.94 -11.61
CA GLU A 28 1.32 -6.71 -11.14
C GLU A 28 1.79 -5.46 -11.90
N ALA A 29 3.08 -5.36 -12.23
CA ALA A 29 3.60 -4.27 -13.05
C ALA A 29 2.96 -4.27 -14.45
N ARG A 30 2.80 -5.45 -15.06
CA ARG A 30 2.11 -5.60 -16.36
C ARG A 30 0.61 -5.25 -16.24
N ALA A 31 -0.05 -5.70 -15.18
CA ALA A 31 -1.45 -5.35 -14.92
C ALA A 31 -1.61 -3.83 -14.73
N SER A 32 -0.71 -3.19 -13.99
CA SER A 32 -0.70 -1.74 -13.78
C SER A 32 -0.58 -0.97 -15.09
N ILE A 33 0.25 -1.43 -16.04
CA ILE A 33 0.35 -0.84 -17.38
C ILE A 33 -1.00 -0.90 -18.11
N LYS A 34 -1.67 -2.05 -18.11
CA LYS A 34 -3.00 -2.19 -18.73
C LYS A 34 -4.04 -1.28 -18.08
N ILE A 35 -4.01 -1.14 -16.76
CA ILE A 35 -4.89 -0.23 -16.02
C ILE A 35 -4.63 1.22 -16.46
N MET A 36 -3.36 1.64 -16.57
CA MET A 36 -3.01 2.98 -17.06
C MET A 36 -3.48 3.21 -18.50
N GLU A 37 -3.31 2.23 -19.39
CA GLU A 37 -3.82 2.30 -20.77
C GLU A 37 -5.35 2.41 -20.82
N ASN A 38 -6.06 1.68 -19.96
CA ASN A 38 -7.52 1.74 -19.85
C ASN A 38 -7.98 3.10 -19.31
N ALA A 39 -7.36 3.57 -18.24
CA ALA A 39 -7.66 4.85 -17.61
C ALA A 39 -7.44 6.01 -18.59
N SER A 40 -6.34 5.99 -19.35
CA SER A 40 -6.02 7.01 -20.36
C SER A 40 -7.12 7.15 -21.43
N LYS A 41 -7.74 6.05 -21.84
CA LYS A 41 -8.85 6.04 -22.81
C LYS A 41 -10.19 6.54 -22.22
N LYS A 42 -10.33 6.52 -20.90
CA LYS A 42 -11.56 6.87 -20.17
C LYS A 42 -11.46 8.20 -19.41
N LEU A 43 -10.40 8.99 -19.63
CA LEU A 43 -10.18 10.23 -18.91
C LEU A 43 -11.38 11.19 -19.06
N PRO A 44 -12.10 11.50 -17.97
CA PRO A 44 -13.20 12.44 -18.05
C PRO A 44 -12.65 13.86 -18.24
N LYS A 45 -13.44 14.69 -18.92
CA LYS A 45 -13.20 16.14 -18.95
C LYS A 45 -13.79 16.76 -17.69
N GLY A 46 -13.19 17.85 -17.21
CA GLY A 46 -13.70 18.58 -16.04
C GLY A 46 -12.58 19.21 -15.23
N HIS A 47 -12.94 19.75 -14.07
CA HIS A 47 -11.98 20.29 -13.12
C HIS A 47 -11.23 19.16 -12.39
N ILE A 48 -9.90 19.28 -12.31
CA ILE A 48 -9.03 18.32 -11.59
C ILE A 48 -8.84 18.66 -10.11
N SER A 49 -9.30 19.84 -9.69
CA SER A 49 -9.23 20.32 -8.33
C SER A 49 -10.47 21.14 -8.02
N ILE A 50 -11.05 20.91 -6.85
CA ILE A 50 -12.17 21.67 -6.33
C ILE A 50 -11.66 22.32 -5.04
N PRO A 51 -11.43 23.65 -5.02
CA PRO A 51 -11.09 24.34 -3.80
C PRO A 51 -12.22 24.13 -2.79
N ASN A 52 -11.89 23.54 -1.64
CA ASN A 52 -12.84 23.40 -0.56
C ASN A 52 -12.31 24.17 0.67
N PRO A 53 -12.44 25.51 0.68
CA PRO A 53 -11.94 26.33 1.78
C PRO A 53 -12.71 26.12 3.09
N ASN A 54 -13.87 25.43 3.04
CA ASN A 54 -14.77 25.23 4.17
C ASN A 54 -14.80 23.77 4.66
N VAL A 55 -13.72 23.01 4.48
CA VAL A 55 -13.63 21.67 5.07
C VAL A 55 -13.60 21.81 6.59
N VAL A 56 -14.70 21.41 7.22
CA VAL A 56 -14.81 21.30 8.68
C VAL A 56 -14.96 19.81 9.00
N PHE A 57 -13.99 19.25 9.72
CA PHE A 57 -14.09 17.86 10.17
C PHE A 57 -15.06 17.74 11.35
N LYS A 58 -15.66 16.55 11.48
CA LYS A 58 -16.45 16.22 12.67
C LYS A 58 -15.57 16.33 13.92
N LYS A 59 -16.11 16.86 15.01
CA LYS A 59 -15.43 17.03 16.30
C LYS A 59 -15.41 15.72 17.07
N ASN A 60 -14.36 15.48 17.85
CA ASN A 60 -14.22 14.32 18.75
C ASN A 60 -14.53 12.97 18.07
N THR A 61 -14.03 12.75 16.85
CA THR A 61 -14.24 11.49 16.12
C THR A 61 -12.91 10.87 15.71
N PHE A 62 -12.98 9.64 15.21
CA PHE A 62 -11.88 9.02 14.47
C PHE A 62 -12.36 8.51 13.11
N ALA A 63 -11.39 8.24 12.23
CA ALA A 63 -11.58 7.53 10.98
C ALA A 63 -10.41 6.56 10.76
N ILE A 64 -10.71 5.42 10.14
CA ILE A 64 -9.71 4.46 9.64
C ILE A 64 -9.88 4.38 8.14
N CYS A 65 -8.79 4.50 7.41
CA CYS A 65 -8.74 4.28 5.97
C CYS A 65 -7.66 3.26 5.66
N VAL A 66 -7.95 2.38 4.71
CA VAL A 66 -7.04 1.34 4.25
C VAL A 66 -6.98 1.39 2.74
N VAL A 67 -5.77 1.37 2.19
CA VAL A 67 -5.54 1.33 0.75
C VAL A 67 -4.44 0.32 0.43
N GLU A 68 -4.50 -0.30 -0.74
CA GLU A 68 -3.45 -1.18 -1.22
C GLU A 68 -2.33 -0.36 -1.87
N GLY A 69 -1.15 -0.38 -1.28
CA GLY A 69 0.07 0.10 -1.91
C GLY A 69 0.82 -1.02 -2.62
N TRP A 70 1.78 -0.69 -3.48
CA TRP A 70 2.59 -1.68 -4.20
C TRP A 70 3.43 -2.63 -3.31
N ARG A 71 3.53 -2.34 -2.02
CA ARG A 71 4.23 -3.16 -1.02
C ARG A 71 3.24 -3.94 -0.13
N GLY A 72 1.96 -3.63 -0.20
CA GLY A 72 0.90 -4.17 0.65
C GLY A 72 -0.02 -3.09 1.22
N GLU A 73 -0.80 -3.49 2.21
CA GLU A 73 -1.78 -2.66 2.92
C GLU A 73 -1.17 -1.45 3.64
N ILE A 74 -1.63 -0.24 3.32
CA ILE A 74 -1.33 1.00 4.03
C ILE A 74 -2.58 1.42 4.81
N LEU A 75 -2.43 1.62 6.12
CA LEU A 75 -3.52 2.05 7.00
C LEU A 75 -3.25 3.46 7.53
N TYR A 76 -4.30 4.27 7.62
CA TYR A 76 -4.30 5.56 8.31
C TYR A 76 -5.37 5.56 9.39
N PHE A 77 -4.97 5.83 10.62
CA PHE A 77 -5.87 6.16 11.73
C PHE A 77 -5.76 7.66 12.02
N VAL A 78 -6.88 8.38 11.97
CA VAL A 78 -6.92 9.83 12.16
C VAL A 78 -7.98 10.16 13.20
N THR A 79 -7.66 11.04 14.15
CA THR A 79 -8.61 11.55 15.15
C THR A 79 -8.74 13.05 15.10
N THR A 80 -9.89 13.56 15.54
CA THR A 80 -10.14 15.00 15.70
C THR A 80 -10.42 15.40 17.14
N ASP A 81 -10.10 16.63 17.50
CA ASP A 81 -10.39 17.21 18.82
C ASP A 81 -11.80 17.85 18.89
N ALA A 82 -12.08 18.54 20.00
CA ALA A 82 -13.35 19.24 20.24
C ALA A 82 -13.56 20.46 19.33
N ASN A 83 -12.50 20.94 18.66
CA ASN A 83 -12.56 22.01 17.68
C ASN A 83 -12.69 21.47 16.25
N GLY A 84 -12.51 20.16 16.05
CA GLY A 84 -12.51 19.53 14.73
C GLY A 84 -11.13 19.58 14.06
N ASN A 85 -10.08 19.98 14.79
CA ASN A 85 -8.72 19.90 14.30
C ASN A 85 -8.24 18.45 14.37
N ILE A 86 -7.35 18.07 13.46
CA ILE A 86 -6.68 16.77 13.53
C ILE A 86 -5.82 16.74 14.80
N SER A 87 -6.15 15.82 15.71
CA SER A 87 -5.43 15.66 16.98
C SER A 87 -4.41 14.52 16.95
N ARG A 88 -4.60 13.54 16.05
CA ARG A 88 -3.66 12.44 15.82
C ARG A 88 -3.75 11.94 14.39
N VAL A 89 -2.60 11.60 13.82
CA VAL A 89 -2.47 10.80 12.61
C VAL A 89 -1.51 9.68 12.91
N THR A 90 -1.92 8.45 12.63
CA THR A 90 -1.08 7.26 12.77
C THR A 90 -1.13 6.51 11.45
N PRO A 91 -0.15 6.74 10.56
CA PRO A 91 0.04 5.91 9.38
C PRO A 91 0.68 4.58 9.78
N ARG A 92 0.35 3.49 9.10
CA ARG A 92 1.02 2.21 9.21
C ARG A 92 1.41 1.73 7.81
N ASP A 93 2.71 1.72 7.54
CA ASP A 93 3.27 1.14 6.33
C ASP A 93 3.22 -0.40 6.42
N PRO A 94 3.11 -1.13 5.29
CA PRO A 94 3.23 -2.59 5.27
C PRO A 94 4.48 -3.11 5.98
N SER A 95 5.57 -2.35 5.94
CA SER A 95 6.85 -2.72 6.53
C SER A 95 6.77 -2.91 8.04
N PHE A 96 5.90 -2.18 8.75
CA PHE A 96 5.73 -2.33 10.20
C PHE A 96 5.37 -3.76 10.61
N ILE A 97 4.52 -4.43 9.81
CA ILE A 97 4.13 -5.82 10.06
C ILE A 97 5.12 -6.78 9.41
N ASN A 98 5.55 -6.47 8.18
CA ASN A 98 6.41 -7.37 7.41
C ASN A 98 7.85 -7.48 7.96
N TRP A 99 8.31 -6.51 8.76
CA TRP A 99 9.63 -6.59 9.38
C TRP A 99 9.70 -7.71 10.41
N ALA A 100 8.62 -7.93 11.16
CA ALA A 100 8.57 -8.94 12.21
C ALA A 100 8.72 -10.36 11.65
N VAL A 101 8.23 -10.61 10.43
CA VAL A 101 8.29 -11.94 9.79
C VAL A 101 9.60 -12.21 9.05
N LEU A 102 10.49 -11.23 8.93
CA LEU A 102 11.77 -11.42 8.21
C LEU A 102 12.66 -12.44 8.92
N CYS A 103 12.65 -12.47 10.26
CA CYS A 103 13.39 -13.45 11.04
C CYS A 103 12.94 -14.88 10.74
N ASP A 104 11.64 -15.11 10.66
CA ASP A 104 11.08 -16.43 10.33
C ASP A 104 11.37 -16.80 8.87
N ALA A 105 11.26 -15.84 7.94
CA ALA A 105 11.56 -16.07 6.53
C ALA A 105 13.05 -16.38 6.26
N GLY A 106 13.95 -15.93 7.14
CA GLY A 106 15.38 -16.21 7.07
C GLY A 106 15.81 -17.47 7.82
N PHE A 107 14.92 -18.07 8.63
CA PHE A 107 15.22 -19.27 9.39
C PHE A 107 15.53 -20.46 8.45
N ASP A 108 16.42 -21.35 8.87
CA ASP A 108 16.91 -22.51 8.08
C ASP A 108 17.53 -22.20 6.70
N ASN A 109 17.84 -20.93 6.40
CA ASN A 109 18.57 -20.54 5.19
C ASN A 109 20.06 -20.30 5.47
N VAL A 110 20.89 -20.34 4.44
CA VAL A 110 22.31 -20.02 4.58
C VAL A 110 22.52 -18.50 4.65
N ILE A 111 23.57 -18.06 5.35
CA ILE A 111 23.89 -16.63 5.55
C ILE A 111 23.88 -15.82 4.23
N PRO A 112 24.44 -16.33 3.11
CA PRO A 112 24.42 -15.60 1.83
C PRO A 112 23.03 -15.32 1.26
N ASP A 113 21.98 -16.02 1.69
CA ASP A 113 20.61 -15.82 1.19
C ASP A 113 19.91 -14.65 1.89
N PHE A 114 20.39 -14.24 3.06
CA PHE A 114 19.77 -13.16 3.85
C PHE A 114 19.53 -11.87 3.04
N PRO A 115 20.47 -11.36 2.23
CA PRO A 115 20.23 -10.18 1.38
C PRO A 115 19.10 -10.38 0.37
N LEU A 116 18.98 -11.57 -0.23
CA LEU A 116 17.92 -11.89 -1.19
C LEU A 116 16.55 -11.95 -0.50
N ILE A 117 16.48 -12.65 0.63
CA ILE A 117 15.26 -12.77 1.43
C ILE A 117 14.81 -11.38 1.86
N ASN A 118 15.66 -10.59 2.51
CA ASN A 118 15.35 -9.23 2.94
C ASN A 118 14.87 -8.35 1.77
N LYS A 119 15.59 -8.39 0.64
CA LYS A 119 15.22 -7.56 -0.51
C LYS A 119 13.88 -7.98 -1.14
N SER A 120 13.48 -9.25 -1.03
CA SER A 120 12.20 -9.74 -1.55
C SER A 120 10.98 -9.16 -0.83
N PHE A 121 11.10 -8.78 0.45
CA PHE A 121 10.07 -8.02 1.18
C PHE A 121 10.11 -6.54 0.84
N ASN A 122 11.30 -6.06 0.44
CA ASN A 122 11.59 -4.70 0.03
C ASN A 122 11.25 -3.65 1.10
N LEU A 123 11.47 -3.97 2.38
CA LEU A 123 11.00 -3.21 3.52
C LEU A 123 11.50 -1.75 3.54
N SER A 124 10.67 -0.86 4.08
CA SER A 124 10.96 0.55 4.32
C SER A 124 11.35 0.76 5.77
N TYR A 125 12.57 1.23 6.03
CA TYR A 125 13.02 1.57 7.38
C TYR A 125 12.17 2.70 7.97
N SER A 126 12.01 3.80 7.22
CA SER A 126 11.16 4.90 7.67
C SER A 126 9.72 4.47 7.86
N GLY A 127 9.20 3.59 7.01
CA GLY A 127 7.84 3.06 7.16
C GLY A 127 7.65 2.20 8.41
N ASN A 128 8.69 1.50 8.85
CA ASN A 128 8.68 0.72 10.09
C ASN A 128 8.77 1.60 11.35
N ASP A 129 9.42 2.76 11.24
CA ASP A 129 9.65 3.67 12.37
C ASP A 129 8.50 4.68 12.58
N LEU A 130 7.46 4.66 11.72
CA LEU A 130 6.30 5.55 11.76
C LEU A 130 5.36 5.32 12.96
#